data_AF-A0A9P6D4L5-F1
#
_entry.id   AF-A0A9P6D4L5-F1
#
_cell.length_a   1.000
_cell.length_b   1.000
_cell.length_c   1.000
_cell.angle_alpha   90.00
_cell.angle_beta   90.00
_cell.angle_gamma   90.00
#
_symmetry.space_group_name_H-M   'P 1'
#
loop_
_entity.id
_entity.type
_entity.pdbx_description
1 polymer ?
#
loop_
_entity_poly.entity_id
_entity_poly.type
_entity_poly.pdbx_seq_one_letter_code
_entity_poly.pdbx_strand_id
1 'polypeptide(L)'
;MLLMTLVSNTDLLNLHGQQQASQQQESTSWMAALVCTVKAKLFDSGFISLFTTDDLWTSRSEQQQITLAGKKLSRFSCSLSLASHSSIGNFKSKLRPISMTSIQPIILITPIVMACPTFDCNDHSLTQDLWECDISHVTLLKGSQCLEKVPVLAGRCSSCNLLYWADHEWFTQNNGDDLCLYLNNAKYLKVGKSVWVDCTVSEAIVNANYSFHASTAAITKFWNFSFVKPNGGTFKLGHQQVWKAFVEESIWQMAKFNKRQIVFEDNLFINALVAAAYIELGDNGVICSAEGHSCDECCHAFKDVADVIPRQSNDPAAVVGYDENHAVPDYAGEPVDPNAMEVDNQPAAVVQPTGPVILGNHGEVCMIVIDGIVMGLRHCAMEGCEAGLENAQTGVFCKKHAERIKNKCHMKGCGKVKVGDTKACQDHQEQWATFHRRYANTLLGVQRILRRAQEERQEWLPHAAEAEELEHDNLEEQEVEEVSGTKYHNYFSASRYYCVETICAPCGVVLAWRKFAKSEGVAKIL
;
A
#
# COMPACT_ATOMS: atom_id res chain seq x y z
N MET A 1 -16.14 -18.72 20.89
CA MET A 1 -17.23 -19.09 19.96
C MET A 1 -18.59 -19.13 20.65
N LEU A 2 -18.85 -20.05 21.60
CA LEU A 2 -20.17 -20.26 22.21
C LEU A 2 -20.80 -18.99 22.81
N LEU A 3 -20.02 -18.16 23.50
CA LEU A 3 -20.47 -16.86 24.01
C LEU A 3 -21.06 -15.99 22.88
N MET A 4 -20.31 -15.82 21.79
CA MET A 4 -20.72 -15.03 20.62
C MET A 4 -21.97 -15.62 19.96
N THR A 5 -22.04 -16.95 19.85
CA THR A 5 -23.23 -17.64 19.36
C THR A 5 -24.48 -17.30 20.19
N LEU A 6 -24.39 -17.29 21.52
CA LEU A 6 -25.54 -17.00 22.38
C LEU A 6 -25.97 -15.53 22.29
N VAL A 7 -25.02 -14.59 22.36
CA VAL A 7 -25.34 -13.15 22.31
C VAL A 7 -25.90 -12.70 20.96
N SER A 8 -25.58 -13.42 19.88
CA SER A 8 -26.12 -13.14 18.53
C SER A 8 -27.48 -13.78 18.26
N ASN A 9 -27.95 -14.74 19.06
CA ASN A 9 -29.17 -15.51 18.82
C ASN A 9 -30.27 -15.21 19.85
N THR A 10 -30.55 -13.92 20.10
CA THR A 10 -31.49 -13.49 21.14
C THR A 10 -32.93 -13.95 20.91
N ASP A 11 -33.36 -14.09 19.65
CA ASP A 11 -34.71 -14.61 19.33
C ASP A 11 -34.85 -16.09 19.66
N LEU A 12 -33.81 -16.89 19.38
CA LEU A 12 -33.76 -18.29 19.79
C LEU A 12 -33.82 -18.42 21.32
N LEU A 13 -33.11 -17.55 22.06
CA LEU A 13 -33.16 -17.53 23.52
C LEU A 13 -34.52 -17.10 24.06
N ASN A 14 -35.21 -16.16 23.39
CA ASN A 14 -36.59 -15.80 23.73
C ASN A 14 -37.54 -16.99 23.57
N LEU A 15 -37.46 -17.72 22.45
CA LEU A 15 -38.26 -18.92 22.18
C LEU A 15 -37.95 -20.05 23.16
N HIS A 16 -36.67 -20.28 23.43
CA HIS A 16 -36.20 -21.24 24.42
C HIS A 16 -36.78 -20.92 25.80
N GLY A 17 -36.65 -19.67 26.27
CA GLY A 17 -37.15 -19.24 27.58
C GLY A 17 -38.67 -19.39 27.72
N GLN A 18 -39.43 -19.04 26.69
CA GLN A 18 -40.90 -19.19 26.69
C GLN A 18 -41.31 -20.67 26.81
N GLN A 19 -40.67 -21.55 26.04
CA GLN A 19 -40.96 -22.98 26.10
C GLN A 19 -40.51 -23.60 27.43
N GLN A 20 -39.33 -23.19 27.93
CA GLN A 20 -38.82 -23.63 29.24
C GLN A 20 -39.77 -23.24 30.38
N ALA A 21 -40.30 -22.01 30.37
CA ALA A 21 -41.25 -21.55 31.38
C ALA A 21 -42.60 -22.30 31.34
N SER A 22 -43.10 -22.60 30.15
CA SER A 22 -44.40 -23.29 29.97
C SER A 22 -44.33 -24.81 30.21
N GLN A 23 -43.22 -25.46 29.88
CA GLN A 23 -43.08 -26.92 29.95
C GLN A 23 -42.19 -27.40 31.11
N GLN A 24 -41.61 -26.49 31.90
CA GLN A 24 -40.68 -26.77 33.00
C GLN A 24 -39.49 -27.67 32.59
N GLN A 25 -38.99 -27.51 31.36
CA GLN A 25 -37.87 -28.29 30.82
C GLN A 25 -36.54 -27.53 30.95
N GLU A 26 -35.48 -28.20 31.40
CA GLU A 26 -34.13 -27.59 31.48
C GLU A 26 -33.52 -27.26 30.11
N SER A 27 -33.90 -27.99 29.05
CA SER A 27 -33.44 -27.76 27.67
C SER A 27 -34.57 -28.07 26.72
N THR A 28 -34.73 -27.23 25.69
CA THR A 28 -35.82 -27.36 24.71
C THR A 28 -35.27 -27.78 23.35
N SER A 29 -36.17 -28.08 22.40
CA SER A 29 -35.79 -28.37 21.01
C SER A 29 -35.06 -27.20 20.34
N TRP A 30 -35.36 -25.95 20.70
CA TRP A 30 -34.63 -24.76 20.25
C TRP A 30 -33.15 -24.81 20.63
N MET A 31 -32.87 -25.21 21.87
CA MET A 31 -31.50 -25.34 22.35
C MET A 31 -30.81 -26.58 21.74
N ALA A 32 -31.55 -27.67 21.52
CA ALA A 32 -31.03 -28.85 20.82
C ALA A 32 -30.62 -28.52 19.38
N ALA A 33 -31.43 -27.74 18.66
CA ALA A 33 -31.10 -27.28 17.30
C ALA A 33 -29.80 -26.45 17.29
N LEU A 34 -29.66 -25.52 18.24
CA LEU A 34 -28.43 -24.74 18.39
C LEU A 34 -27.21 -25.64 18.63
N VAL A 35 -27.35 -26.64 19.50
CA VAL A 35 -26.29 -27.62 19.79
C VAL A 35 -25.92 -28.45 18.57
N CYS A 36 -26.89 -28.88 17.76
CA CYS A 36 -26.60 -29.59 16.51
C CYS A 36 -25.76 -28.74 15.56
N THR A 37 -26.07 -27.44 15.43
CA THR A 37 -25.27 -26.51 14.62
C THR A 37 -23.86 -26.32 15.20
N VAL A 38 -23.73 -26.22 16.53
CA VAL A 38 -22.44 -26.14 17.22
C VAL A 38 -21.61 -27.40 16.97
N LYS A 39 -22.20 -28.60 17.09
CA LYS A 39 -21.54 -29.88 16.82
C LYS A 39 -21.05 -29.95 15.37
N ALA A 40 -21.91 -29.59 14.42
CA ALA A 40 -21.54 -29.56 13.00
C ALA A 40 -20.36 -28.61 12.71
N LYS A 41 -20.24 -27.51 13.46
CA LYS A 41 -19.14 -26.54 13.29
C LYS A 41 -17.84 -26.97 13.98
N LEU A 42 -17.91 -27.64 15.13
CA LEU A 42 -16.73 -28.05 15.91
C LEU A 42 -16.14 -29.40 15.48
N PHE A 43 -16.88 -30.18 14.68
CA PHE A 43 -16.61 -31.60 14.42
C PHE A 43 -16.59 -32.43 15.72
N ASP A 44 -16.51 -33.76 15.62
CA ASP A 44 -16.72 -34.63 16.79
C ASP A 44 -15.66 -34.42 17.90
N SER A 45 -14.39 -34.22 17.54
CA SER A 45 -13.32 -33.99 18.52
C SER A 45 -13.49 -32.68 19.29
N GLY A 46 -13.85 -31.60 18.60
CA GLY A 46 -14.11 -30.30 19.21
C GLY A 46 -15.40 -30.31 20.06
N PHE A 47 -16.42 -31.06 19.63
CA PHE A 47 -17.67 -31.18 20.40
C PHE A 47 -17.47 -31.98 21.69
N ILE A 48 -16.70 -33.08 21.65
CA ILE A 48 -16.38 -33.89 22.83
C ILE A 48 -15.66 -33.06 23.91
N SER A 49 -14.85 -32.07 23.52
CA SER A 49 -14.14 -31.17 24.46
C SER A 49 -15.05 -30.30 25.34
N LEU A 50 -16.34 -30.18 24.99
CA LEU A 50 -17.33 -29.44 25.79
C LEU A 50 -17.82 -30.23 27.02
N PHE A 51 -17.42 -31.50 27.12
CA PHE A 51 -17.83 -32.42 28.17
C PHE A 51 -16.67 -32.65 29.15
N THR A 52 -17.00 -32.74 30.42
CA THR A 52 -16.04 -33.19 31.44
C THR A 52 -15.79 -34.67 31.28
N THR A 53 -14.74 -35.21 31.89
CA THR A 53 -14.51 -36.66 31.92
C THR A 53 -15.75 -37.40 32.42
N ASP A 54 -16.37 -36.94 33.50
CA ASP A 54 -17.56 -37.56 34.10
C ASP A 54 -18.79 -37.57 33.17
N ASP A 55 -18.92 -36.56 32.32
CA ASP A 55 -19.96 -36.51 31.29
C ASP A 55 -19.78 -37.60 30.21
N LEU A 56 -18.53 -38.02 29.95
CA LEU A 56 -18.14 -38.96 28.90
C LEU A 56 -18.07 -40.43 29.38
N TRP A 57 -17.83 -40.67 30.68
CA TRP A 57 -17.80 -42.02 31.29
C TRP A 57 -19.15 -42.75 31.22
N THR A 58 -20.24 -42.01 31.11
CA THR A 58 -21.55 -42.59 30.82
C THR A 58 -21.64 -42.77 29.30
N SER A 59 -21.68 -44.01 28.80
CA SER A 59 -21.82 -44.31 27.37
C SER A 59 -23.12 -43.71 26.83
N ARG A 60 -23.06 -42.46 26.36
CA ARG A 60 -24.23 -41.68 25.98
C ARG A 60 -24.46 -41.76 24.47
N SER A 61 -25.70 -42.05 24.09
CA SER A 61 -26.12 -41.92 22.69
C SER A 61 -25.95 -40.46 22.22
N GLU A 62 -25.85 -40.25 20.91
CA GLU A 62 -25.72 -38.92 20.33
C GLU A 62 -26.82 -37.96 20.82
N GLN A 63 -28.06 -38.44 20.91
CA GLN A 63 -29.20 -37.67 21.42
C GLN A 63 -29.01 -37.22 22.88
N GLN A 64 -28.39 -38.06 23.71
CA GLN A 64 -28.10 -37.74 25.10
C GLN A 64 -26.97 -36.72 25.24
N GLN A 65 -25.98 -36.75 24.35
CA GLN A 65 -24.92 -35.75 24.29
C GLN A 65 -25.47 -34.38 23.88
N ILE A 66 -26.33 -34.34 22.86
CA ILE A 66 -27.02 -33.11 22.42
C ILE A 66 -27.86 -32.54 23.57
N THR A 67 -28.63 -33.38 24.26
CA THR A 67 -29.46 -32.96 25.39
C THR A 67 -28.61 -32.39 26.53
N LEU A 68 -27.49 -33.04 26.85
CA LEU A 68 -26.58 -32.58 27.90
C LEU A 68 -25.93 -31.23 27.54
N ALA A 69 -25.42 -31.09 26.32
CA ALA A 69 -24.86 -29.83 25.85
C ALA A 69 -25.91 -28.71 25.83
N GLY A 70 -27.17 -29.04 25.49
CA GLY A 70 -28.27 -28.07 25.54
C GLY A 70 -28.55 -27.56 26.95
N LYS A 71 -28.56 -28.44 27.95
CA LYS A 71 -28.67 -28.05 29.36
C LYS A 71 -27.51 -27.15 29.80
N LYS A 72 -26.28 -27.49 29.41
CA LYS A 72 -25.10 -26.66 29.72
C LYS A 72 -25.20 -25.27 29.09
N LEU A 73 -25.59 -25.18 27.82
CA LEU A 73 -25.78 -23.89 27.14
C LEU A 73 -26.93 -23.07 27.74
N SER A 74 -28.03 -23.69 28.15
CA SER A 74 -29.13 -23.02 28.86
C SER A 74 -28.66 -22.42 30.20
N ARG A 75 -27.87 -23.19 30.99
CA ARG A 75 -27.26 -22.67 32.23
C ARG A 75 -26.26 -21.55 31.96
N PHE A 76 -25.48 -21.67 30.89
CA PHE A 76 -24.53 -20.65 30.49
C PHE A 76 -25.24 -19.35 30.07
N SER A 77 -26.32 -19.41 29.30
CA SER A 77 -27.13 -18.22 28.96
C SER A 77 -27.71 -17.55 30.20
N CYS A 78 -28.19 -18.33 31.18
CA CYS A 78 -28.67 -17.78 32.45
C CYS A 78 -27.55 -17.08 33.24
N SER A 79 -26.35 -17.64 33.26
CA SER A 79 -25.18 -17.05 33.95
C SER A 79 -24.74 -15.73 33.31
N LEU A 80 -24.93 -15.58 32.00
CA LEU A 80 -24.70 -14.35 31.25
C LEU A 80 -25.85 -13.34 31.34
N SER A 81 -26.88 -13.62 32.17
CA SER A 81 -28.10 -12.83 32.25
C SER A 81 -28.88 -12.72 30.92
N LEU A 82 -28.73 -13.73 30.04
CA LEU A 82 -29.40 -13.84 28.74
C LEU A 82 -30.66 -14.70 28.84
N ALA A 83 -31.49 -14.44 29.84
CA ALA A 83 -32.73 -15.19 30.07
C ALA A 83 -33.94 -14.24 30.02
N SER A 84 -34.91 -14.54 29.15
CA SER A 84 -36.16 -13.77 29.04
C SER A 84 -37.12 -14.03 30.21
N HIS A 85 -36.89 -15.10 30.97
CA HIS A 85 -37.72 -15.53 32.11
C HIS A 85 -36.88 -15.70 33.38
N SER A 86 -37.52 -15.65 34.55
CA SER A 86 -36.89 -15.96 35.84
C SER A 86 -36.76 -17.46 36.07
N SER A 87 -35.98 -17.85 37.09
CA SER A 87 -35.90 -19.25 37.54
C SER A 87 -37.24 -19.82 38.01
N ILE A 88 -38.22 -18.96 38.31
CA ILE A 88 -39.57 -19.31 38.75
C ILE A 88 -40.54 -19.31 37.54
N GLY A 89 -40.07 -19.03 36.33
CA GLY A 89 -40.87 -19.03 35.10
C GLY A 89 -41.59 -17.72 34.79
N ASN A 90 -41.41 -16.67 35.59
CA ASN A 90 -42.02 -15.36 35.32
C ASN A 90 -41.31 -14.67 34.16
N PHE A 91 -42.07 -14.11 33.22
CA PHE A 91 -41.51 -13.28 32.15
C PHE A 91 -40.82 -12.04 32.73
N LYS A 92 -39.54 -11.85 32.41
CA LYS A 92 -38.76 -10.68 32.82
C LYS A 92 -38.84 -9.59 31.75
N SER A 93 -38.36 -9.92 30.56
CA SER A 93 -38.34 -9.02 29.41
C SER A 93 -37.99 -9.80 28.15
N LYS A 94 -38.37 -9.25 27.00
CA LYS A 94 -37.91 -9.77 25.71
C LYS A 94 -36.45 -9.37 25.53
N LEU A 95 -35.56 -10.35 25.31
CA LEU A 95 -34.17 -10.08 24.98
C LEU A 95 -34.12 -9.35 23.64
N ARG A 96 -33.38 -8.24 23.62
CA ARG A 96 -33.10 -7.46 22.40
C ARG A 96 -31.73 -7.84 21.86
N PRO A 97 -31.47 -7.67 20.55
CA PRO A 97 -30.14 -7.84 19.99
C PRO A 97 -29.11 -7.06 20.82
N ILE A 98 -28.08 -7.76 21.26
CA ILE A 98 -27.01 -7.13 22.06
C ILE A 98 -26.20 -6.27 21.12
N SER A 99 -26.02 -5.01 21.49
CA SER A 99 -25.15 -4.12 20.73
C SER A 99 -23.72 -4.65 20.79
N MET A 100 -23.10 -4.86 19.62
CA MET A 100 -21.71 -5.30 19.55
C MET A 100 -20.74 -4.28 20.16
N THR A 101 -21.13 -2.99 20.21
CA THR A 101 -20.38 -1.96 20.93
C THR A 101 -20.39 -2.16 22.44
N SER A 102 -21.46 -2.72 23.00
CA SER A 102 -21.58 -2.94 24.46
C SER A 102 -20.77 -4.13 24.96
N ILE A 103 -20.39 -5.04 24.06
CA ILE A 103 -19.58 -6.23 24.38
C ILE A 103 -18.23 -6.21 23.64
N GLN A 104 -17.83 -5.04 23.17
CA GLN A 104 -16.58 -4.86 22.45
C GLN A 104 -15.41 -5.22 23.36
N PRO A 105 -14.42 -6.01 22.89
CA PRO A 105 -13.25 -6.31 23.69
C PRO A 105 -12.48 -5.01 24.00
N ILE A 106 -12.01 -4.90 25.24
CA ILE A 106 -11.02 -3.88 25.61
C ILE A 106 -9.69 -4.35 25.03
N ILE A 107 -9.14 -3.57 24.09
CA ILE A 107 -7.91 -3.89 23.40
C ILE A 107 -6.75 -3.18 24.10
N LEU A 108 -5.64 -3.90 24.26
CA LEU A 108 -4.36 -3.35 24.71
C LEU A 108 -3.30 -3.66 23.66
N ILE A 109 -2.47 -2.67 23.34
CA ILE A 109 -1.30 -2.85 22.47
C ILE A 109 -0.13 -3.25 23.37
N THR A 110 0.45 -4.42 23.11
CA THR A 110 1.50 -5.03 23.93
C THR A 110 2.58 -5.65 23.03
N PRO A 111 3.81 -5.87 23.56
CA PRO A 111 4.86 -6.55 22.82
C PRO A 111 4.44 -7.97 22.44
N ILE A 112 4.92 -8.45 21.29
CA ILE A 112 4.65 -9.82 20.83
C ILE A 112 5.52 -10.86 21.55
N VAL A 113 6.68 -10.43 22.05
CA VAL A 113 7.63 -11.30 22.75
C VAL A 113 7.26 -11.42 24.23
N MET A 114 7.41 -12.63 24.76
CA MET A 114 7.11 -12.92 26.17
C MET A 114 8.36 -12.87 27.07
N ALA A 115 9.55 -12.97 26.46
CA ALA A 115 10.85 -13.02 27.13
C ALA A 115 11.90 -12.33 26.26
N CYS A 116 12.99 -11.90 26.90
CA CYS A 116 14.13 -11.27 26.24
C CYS A 116 14.93 -12.31 25.43
N PRO A 117 14.99 -12.21 24.08
CA PRO A 117 15.72 -13.16 23.24
C PRO A 117 17.23 -12.94 23.24
N THR A 118 17.75 -11.92 23.93
CA THR A 118 19.19 -11.65 24.01
C THR A 118 19.90 -12.84 24.66
N PHE A 119 20.97 -13.32 24.02
CA PHE A 119 21.71 -14.52 24.43
C PHE A 119 22.11 -14.50 25.91
N ASP A 120 22.60 -13.36 26.41
CA ASP A 120 23.05 -13.21 27.80
C ASP A 120 21.91 -13.12 28.83
N CYS A 121 20.66 -13.01 28.37
CA CYS A 121 19.49 -12.84 29.23
C CYS A 121 18.77 -14.16 29.54
N ASN A 122 19.11 -15.29 28.90
CA ASN A 122 18.51 -16.61 29.16
C ASN A 122 16.97 -16.58 29.26
N ASP A 123 16.29 -15.98 28.28
CA ASP A 123 14.82 -15.84 28.26
C ASP A 123 14.23 -15.14 29.50
N HIS A 124 14.91 -14.13 30.02
CA HIS A 124 14.41 -13.36 31.15
C HIS A 124 13.02 -12.76 30.85
N SER A 125 12.10 -12.87 31.82
CA SER A 125 10.75 -12.32 31.69
C SER A 125 10.78 -10.80 31.55
N LEU A 126 9.93 -10.26 30.69
CA LEU A 126 9.78 -8.81 30.55
C LEU A 126 8.88 -8.26 31.67
N THR A 127 9.35 -7.20 32.32
CA THR A 127 8.54 -6.41 33.25
C THR A 127 7.89 -5.26 32.52
N GLN A 128 6.68 -4.84 32.90
CA GLN A 128 6.07 -3.64 32.34
C GLN A 128 6.96 -2.43 32.63
N ASP A 129 7.25 -1.65 31.58
CA ASP A 129 8.19 -0.54 31.69
C ASP A 129 7.58 0.73 32.31
N LEU A 130 6.34 1.03 31.89
CA LEU A 130 5.68 2.29 32.17
C LEU A 130 4.85 2.20 33.44
N TRP A 131 4.93 3.25 34.25
CA TRP A 131 4.02 3.47 35.37
C TRP A 131 2.62 3.82 34.83
N GLU A 132 1.57 3.58 35.62
CA GLU A 132 0.18 3.77 35.16
C GLU A 132 -0.11 5.19 34.62
N CYS A 133 0.54 6.22 35.18
CA CYS A 133 0.40 7.60 34.73
C CYS A 133 1.07 7.91 33.40
N ASP A 134 2.02 7.06 32.97
CA ASP A 134 2.84 7.27 31.77
C ASP A 134 2.36 6.43 30.59
N ILE A 135 1.29 5.65 30.76
CA ILE A 135 0.71 4.82 29.70
C ILE A 135 0.12 5.73 28.61
N SER A 136 0.71 5.64 27.43
CA SER A 136 0.22 6.35 26.25
C SER A 136 -1.10 5.76 25.77
N HIS A 137 -2.06 6.64 25.50
CA HIS A 137 -3.37 6.28 24.94
C HIS A 137 -3.46 6.75 23.49
N VAL A 138 -3.82 5.84 22.59
CA VAL A 138 -3.76 6.06 21.14
C VAL A 138 -5.09 5.74 20.48
N THR A 139 -5.23 6.17 19.23
CA THR A 139 -6.26 5.69 18.33
C THR A 139 -5.75 4.48 17.56
N LEU A 140 -6.47 3.36 17.62
CA LEU A 140 -6.16 2.14 16.90
C LEU A 140 -7.19 1.91 15.80
N LEU A 141 -6.73 1.80 14.56
CA LEU A 141 -7.52 1.23 13.47
C LEU A 141 -7.30 -0.27 13.42
N LYS A 142 -8.36 -1.05 13.62
CA LYS A 142 -8.31 -2.52 13.65
C LYS A 142 -9.34 -3.10 12.70
N GLY A 143 -8.90 -3.55 11.52
CA GLY A 143 -9.79 -3.89 10.41
C GLY A 143 -10.74 -2.72 10.08
N SER A 144 -12.04 -2.94 10.24
CA SER A 144 -13.09 -1.93 10.01
C SER A 144 -13.45 -1.08 11.22
N GLN A 145 -12.75 -1.25 12.35
CA GLN A 145 -13.06 -0.55 13.61
C GLN A 145 -12.05 0.57 13.89
N CYS A 146 -12.53 1.69 14.42
CA CYS A 146 -11.72 2.78 14.95
C CYS A 146 -11.92 2.84 16.46
N LEU A 147 -10.86 2.54 17.22
CA LEU A 147 -10.89 2.47 18.68
C LEU A 147 -10.09 3.63 19.25
N GLU A 148 -10.71 4.50 20.04
CA GLU A 148 -10.03 5.58 20.73
C GLU A 148 -9.57 5.16 22.13
N LYS A 149 -8.53 5.82 22.64
CA LYS A 149 -7.99 5.63 24.00
C LYS A 149 -7.51 4.20 24.28
N VAL A 150 -6.91 3.56 23.28
CA VAL A 150 -6.28 2.24 23.46
C VAL A 150 -4.93 2.42 24.17
N PRO A 151 -4.67 1.75 25.30
CA PRO A 151 -3.40 1.84 25.98
C PRO A 151 -2.30 1.08 25.22
N VAL A 152 -1.10 1.68 25.17
CA VAL A 152 0.12 1.07 24.63
C VAL A 152 1.07 0.76 25.78
N LEU A 153 1.45 -0.51 25.91
CA LEU A 153 2.35 -0.99 26.93
C LEU A 153 3.68 -1.41 26.31
N ALA A 154 4.77 -1.10 27.00
CA ALA A 154 6.11 -1.57 26.68
C ALA A 154 6.60 -2.55 27.74
N GLY A 155 7.38 -3.54 27.32
CA GLY A 155 8.12 -4.42 28.19
C GLY A 155 9.57 -3.96 28.31
N ARG A 156 10.17 -4.09 29.50
CA ARG A 156 11.59 -3.89 29.74
C ARG A 156 12.20 -5.20 30.23
N CYS A 157 13.35 -5.57 29.67
CA CYS A 157 14.17 -6.63 30.26
C CYS A 157 14.96 -6.07 31.44
N SER A 158 14.80 -6.63 32.63
CA SER A 158 15.55 -6.19 33.83
C SER A 158 17.04 -6.53 33.78
N SER A 159 17.46 -7.45 32.91
CA SER A 159 18.86 -7.88 32.76
C SER A 159 19.66 -6.95 31.83
N CYS A 160 19.16 -6.73 30.60
CA CYS A 160 19.85 -5.92 29.59
C CYS A 160 19.24 -4.53 29.36
N ASN A 161 18.15 -4.18 30.06
CA ASN A 161 17.40 -2.92 29.90
C ASN A 161 16.85 -2.63 28.50
N LEU A 162 16.82 -3.61 27.58
CA LEU A 162 16.14 -3.47 26.29
C LEU A 162 14.65 -3.17 26.49
N LEU A 163 14.12 -2.29 25.64
CA LEU A 163 12.69 -2.00 25.59
C LEU A 163 12.05 -2.73 24.42
N TYR A 164 10.87 -3.29 24.68
CA TYR A 164 10.07 -4.02 23.71
C TYR A 164 8.74 -3.29 23.57
N TRP A 165 8.45 -2.82 22.36
CA TRP A 165 7.16 -2.28 21.97
C TRP A 165 6.40 -3.29 21.10
N ALA A 166 5.19 -2.91 20.67
CA ALA A 166 4.37 -3.79 19.83
C ALA A 166 4.86 -3.91 18.38
N ASP A 167 5.58 -2.91 17.87
CA ASP A 167 6.08 -2.79 16.49
C ASP A 167 7.61 -2.83 16.36
N HIS A 168 8.35 -2.54 17.43
CA HIS A 168 9.82 -2.53 17.43
C HIS A 168 10.42 -2.87 18.79
N GLU A 169 11.70 -3.23 18.78
CA GLU A 169 12.56 -3.32 19.96
C GLU A 169 13.53 -2.14 19.93
N TRP A 170 13.75 -1.51 21.08
CA TRP A 170 14.59 -0.33 21.21
C TRP A 170 15.80 -0.62 22.07
N PHE A 171 16.98 -0.25 21.58
CA PHE A 171 18.25 -0.48 22.24
C PHE A 171 19.32 0.57 21.89
N THR A 172 20.17 0.88 22.86
CA THR A 172 21.29 1.82 22.66
C THR A 172 22.56 1.04 22.33
N GLN A 173 23.23 1.40 21.25
CA GLN A 173 24.50 0.81 20.83
C GLN A 173 25.69 1.45 21.57
N ASN A 174 26.86 0.80 21.57
CA ASN A 174 28.06 1.23 22.32
C ASN A 174 28.58 2.64 21.97
N ASN A 175 28.25 3.15 20.78
CA ASN A 175 28.52 4.52 20.30
C ASN A 175 27.56 5.56 20.88
N GLY A 176 26.51 5.15 21.60
CA GLY A 176 25.47 6.02 22.15
C GLY A 176 24.29 6.25 21.20
N ASP A 177 24.26 5.59 20.03
CA ASP A 177 23.17 5.72 19.07
C ASP A 177 22.00 4.80 19.47
N ASP A 178 20.79 5.36 19.45
CA ASP A 178 19.55 4.64 19.74
C ASP A 178 19.00 4.00 18.47
N LEU A 179 18.91 2.67 18.48
CA LEU A 179 18.48 1.86 17.36
C LEU A 179 17.14 1.16 17.65
N CYS A 180 16.37 1.00 16.58
CA CYS A 180 15.11 0.28 16.57
C CYS A 180 15.20 -0.93 15.63
N LEU A 181 15.02 -2.12 16.20
CA LEU A 181 14.77 -3.34 15.43
C LEU A 181 13.27 -3.42 15.14
N TYR A 182 12.88 -3.25 13.88
CA TYR A 182 11.49 -3.39 13.48
C TYR A 182 11.12 -4.87 13.35
N LEU A 183 9.98 -5.24 13.94
CA LEU A 183 9.56 -6.63 14.01
C LEU A 183 8.75 -7.03 12.76
N ASN A 184 9.30 -7.92 11.93
CA ASN A 184 8.62 -8.44 10.73
C ASN A 184 7.28 -9.17 11.01
N ASN A 185 7.00 -9.49 12.27
CA ASN A 185 5.80 -10.19 12.73
C ASN A 185 4.97 -9.37 13.71
N ALA A 186 5.25 -8.07 13.85
CA ALA A 186 4.46 -7.19 14.71
C ALA A 186 3.00 -7.18 14.28
N LYS A 187 2.10 -7.15 15.27
CA LYS A 187 0.64 -7.18 15.04
C LYS A 187 0.05 -5.80 14.76
N TYR A 188 0.80 -4.77 15.14
CA TYR A 188 0.39 -3.37 15.07
C TYR A 188 1.54 -2.54 14.55
N LEU A 189 1.22 -1.41 13.91
CA LEU A 189 2.14 -0.45 13.33
C LEU A 189 1.86 0.94 13.85
N LYS A 190 2.90 1.66 14.30
CA LYS A 190 2.79 3.06 14.73
C LYS A 190 2.89 4.01 13.54
N VAL A 191 1.74 4.37 12.97
CA VAL A 191 1.66 5.22 11.76
C VAL A 191 1.58 6.72 12.05
N GLY A 192 1.52 7.12 13.32
CA GLY A 192 1.50 8.52 13.73
C GLY A 192 1.90 8.70 15.19
N LYS A 193 1.84 9.94 15.69
CA LYS A 193 2.19 10.25 17.09
C LYS A 193 1.32 9.48 18.09
N SER A 194 0.02 9.40 17.81
CA SER A 194 -0.98 8.73 18.65
C SER A 194 -1.92 7.86 17.82
N VAL A 195 -1.42 7.32 16.70
CA VAL A 195 -2.22 6.52 15.76
C VAL A 195 -1.48 5.23 15.46
N TRP A 196 -2.18 4.12 15.65
CA TRP A 196 -1.73 2.78 15.37
C TRP A 196 -2.71 2.08 14.44
N VAL A 197 -2.21 1.14 13.64
CA VAL A 197 -3.03 0.28 12.78
C VAL A 197 -2.68 -1.18 13.01
N ASP A 198 -3.61 -2.10 12.79
CA ASP A 198 -3.30 -3.53 12.73
C ASP A 198 -2.83 -3.95 11.33
N CYS A 199 -2.22 -5.13 11.24
CA CYS A 199 -1.75 -5.67 9.96
C CYS A 199 -2.86 -5.78 8.90
N THR A 200 -4.10 -6.05 9.32
CA THR A 200 -5.22 -6.12 8.38
C THR A 200 -5.46 -4.77 7.69
N VAL A 201 -5.36 -3.65 8.42
CA VAL A 201 -5.47 -2.32 7.83
C VAL A 201 -4.27 -1.99 6.95
N SER A 202 -3.05 -2.23 7.42
CA SER A 202 -1.84 -1.91 6.64
C SER A 202 -1.72 -2.74 5.36
N GLU A 203 -1.98 -4.04 5.42
CA GLU A 203 -2.05 -4.93 4.25
C GLU A 203 -3.14 -4.46 3.27
N ALA A 204 -4.31 -4.07 3.77
CA ALA A 204 -5.38 -3.55 2.91
C ALA A 204 -4.99 -2.24 2.22
N ILE A 205 -4.21 -1.38 2.87
CA ILE A 205 -3.67 -0.15 2.26
C ILE A 205 -2.69 -0.50 1.13
N VAL A 206 -1.77 -1.43 1.36
CA VAL A 206 -0.82 -1.90 0.32
C VAL A 206 -1.57 -2.52 -0.85
N ASN A 207 -2.51 -3.43 -0.57
CA ASN A 207 -3.35 -4.06 -1.60
C ASN A 207 -4.17 -3.03 -2.37
N ALA A 208 -4.71 -2.00 -1.72
CA ALA A 208 -5.45 -0.96 -2.42
C ALA A 208 -4.57 -0.14 -3.38
N ASN A 209 -3.31 0.13 -3.01
CA ASN A 209 -2.36 0.80 -3.91
C ASN A 209 -2.03 -0.07 -5.11
N TYR A 210 -1.76 -1.36 -4.92
CA TYR A 210 -1.33 -2.24 -6.02
C TYR A 210 -2.47 -2.80 -6.86
N SER A 211 -3.60 -3.18 -6.26
CA SER A 211 -4.72 -3.81 -6.97
C SER A 211 -5.71 -2.82 -7.56
N PHE A 212 -5.87 -1.64 -6.95
CA PHE A 212 -6.81 -0.62 -7.41
C PHE A 212 -6.14 0.65 -7.93
N HIS A 213 -4.81 0.73 -7.91
CA HIS A 213 -4.06 1.95 -8.18
C HIS A 213 -4.59 3.15 -7.36
N ALA A 214 -5.10 2.87 -6.16
CA ALA A 214 -5.73 3.88 -5.34
C ALA A 214 -4.66 4.79 -4.73
N SER A 215 -4.77 6.10 -4.95
CA SER A 215 -3.90 7.06 -4.30
C SER A 215 -4.07 7.02 -2.78
N THR A 216 -3.00 7.33 -2.05
CA THR A 216 -3.03 7.53 -0.59
C THR A 216 -4.12 8.50 -0.14
N ALA A 217 -4.42 9.54 -0.94
CA ALA A 217 -5.51 10.48 -0.68
C ALA A 217 -6.89 9.82 -0.82
N ALA A 218 -7.09 8.99 -1.86
CA ALA A 218 -8.33 8.24 -2.06
C ALA A 218 -8.55 7.24 -0.91
N ILE A 219 -7.50 6.49 -0.53
CA ILE A 219 -7.55 5.55 0.59
C ILE A 219 -7.87 6.28 1.90
N THR A 220 -7.24 7.44 2.15
CA THR A 220 -7.51 8.27 3.33
C THR A 220 -8.97 8.71 3.41
N LYS A 221 -9.54 9.17 2.28
CA LYS A 221 -10.96 9.54 2.21
C LYS A 221 -11.84 8.32 2.47
N PHE A 222 -11.59 7.22 1.75
CA PHE A 222 -12.34 5.98 1.89
C PHE A 222 -12.40 5.50 3.34
N TRP A 223 -11.24 5.40 4.03
CA TRP A 223 -11.22 4.94 5.42
C TRP A 223 -11.98 5.88 6.36
N ASN A 224 -11.80 7.20 6.17
CA ASN A 224 -12.50 8.18 6.98
C ASN A 224 -14.02 8.08 6.82
N PHE A 225 -14.54 7.93 5.59
CA PHE A 225 -15.97 7.82 5.34
C PHE A 225 -16.56 6.47 5.76
N SER A 226 -15.83 5.37 5.52
CA SER A 226 -16.33 4.01 5.74
C SER A 226 -16.21 3.56 7.19
N PHE A 227 -15.17 4.00 7.90
CA PHE A 227 -14.82 3.41 9.21
C PHE A 227 -14.59 4.44 10.32
N VAL A 228 -14.14 5.65 10.04
CA VAL A 228 -13.89 6.64 11.10
C VAL A 228 -15.16 7.43 11.44
N LYS A 229 -15.80 8.05 10.45
CA LYS A 229 -17.03 8.85 10.64
C LYS A 229 -18.20 8.06 11.25
N PRO A 230 -18.49 6.82 10.81
CA PRO A 230 -19.59 6.05 11.40
C PRO A 230 -19.38 5.72 12.89
N ASN A 231 -18.13 5.71 13.36
CA ASN A 231 -17.82 5.48 14.76
C ASN A 231 -18.03 6.73 15.65
N GLY A 232 -18.44 7.87 15.08
CA GLY A 232 -18.80 9.07 15.84
C GLY A 232 -17.65 9.74 16.59
N GLY A 233 -16.41 9.31 16.35
CA GLY A 233 -15.21 9.84 16.97
C GLY A 233 -14.82 11.22 16.45
N THR A 234 -13.94 11.90 17.19
CA THR A 234 -13.34 13.19 16.77
C THR A 234 -12.10 13.00 15.91
N PHE A 235 -11.56 11.78 15.91
CA PHE A 235 -10.40 11.42 15.12
C PHE A 235 -10.66 11.54 13.61
N LYS A 236 -9.63 11.97 12.85
CA LYS A 236 -9.59 11.93 11.40
C LYS A 236 -8.27 11.32 10.97
N LEU A 237 -8.33 10.26 10.17
CA LEU A 237 -7.15 9.63 9.58
C LEU A 237 -6.50 10.61 8.60
N GLY A 238 -5.22 10.89 8.79
CA GLY A 238 -4.45 11.81 7.95
C GLY A 238 -3.78 11.11 6.77
N HIS A 239 -3.56 11.87 5.69
CA HIS A 239 -2.85 11.40 4.50
C HIS A 239 -1.45 10.86 4.83
N GLN A 240 -0.70 11.58 5.67
CA GLN A 240 0.64 11.15 6.10
C GLN A 240 0.64 9.83 6.88
N GLN A 241 -0.44 9.54 7.61
CA GLN A 241 -0.57 8.28 8.38
C GLN A 241 -0.81 7.11 7.43
N VAL A 242 -1.65 7.30 6.39
CA VAL A 242 -1.86 6.29 5.34
C VAL A 242 -0.58 6.05 4.54
N TRP A 243 0.13 7.12 4.17
CA TRP A 243 1.42 7.00 3.50
C TRP A 243 2.44 6.26 4.35
N LYS A 244 2.52 6.58 5.64
CA LYS A 244 3.43 5.89 6.57
C LYS A 244 3.07 4.41 6.69
N ALA A 245 1.79 4.07 6.83
CA ALA A 245 1.31 2.69 6.86
C ALA A 245 1.71 1.91 5.61
N PHE A 246 1.51 2.52 4.43
CA PHE A 246 1.91 1.93 3.15
C PHE A 246 3.42 1.65 3.11
N VAL A 247 4.25 2.63 3.49
CA VAL A 247 5.71 2.51 3.47
C VAL A 247 6.19 1.42 4.44
N GLU A 248 5.77 1.48 5.71
CA GLU A 248 6.23 0.51 6.73
C GLU A 248 5.80 -0.92 6.39
N GLU A 249 4.55 -1.12 5.95
CA GLU A 249 4.05 -2.44 5.54
C GLU A 249 4.78 -2.97 4.30
N SER A 250 5.04 -2.13 3.29
CA SER A 250 5.78 -2.54 2.10
C SER A 250 7.19 -2.99 2.47
N ILE A 251 7.87 -2.23 3.35
CA ILE A 251 9.19 -2.56 3.87
C ILE A 251 9.15 -3.91 4.61
N TRP A 252 8.15 -4.12 5.46
CA TRP A 252 7.98 -5.38 6.20
C TRP A 252 7.73 -6.57 5.29
N GLN A 253 6.86 -6.43 4.29
CA GLN A 253 6.59 -7.50 3.33
C GLN A 253 7.86 -7.88 2.55
N MET A 254 8.63 -6.89 2.10
CA MET A 254 9.90 -7.12 1.42
C MET A 254 10.94 -7.79 2.34
N ALA A 255 11.09 -7.33 3.57
CA ALA A 255 12.05 -7.92 4.51
C ALA A 255 11.66 -9.34 4.94
N LYS A 256 10.37 -9.59 5.14
CA LYS A 256 9.83 -10.93 5.39
C LYS A 256 10.12 -11.87 4.22
N PHE A 257 9.92 -11.40 2.99
CA PHE A 257 10.24 -12.16 1.78
C PHE A 257 11.75 -12.48 1.70
N ASN A 258 12.59 -11.48 1.93
CA ASN A 258 14.05 -11.62 1.91
C ASN A 258 14.62 -12.32 3.16
N LYS A 259 13.78 -12.71 4.12
CA LYS A 259 14.17 -13.30 5.43
C LYS A 259 15.22 -12.46 6.16
N ARG A 260 15.15 -11.13 6.02
CA ARG A 260 16.04 -10.18 6.68
C ARG A 260 15.32 -9.52 7.85
N GLN A 261 16.01 -9.36 8.97
CA GLN A 261 15.57 -8.47 10.04
C GLN A 261 16.09 -7.06 9.72
N ILE A 262 15.24 -6.05 9.90
CA ILE A 262 15.61 -4.68 9.59
C ILE A 262 15.82 -3.88 10.86
N VAL A 263 17.00 -3.28 10.95
CA VAL A 263 17.37 -2.36 12.02
C VAL A 263 17.52 -0.98 11.40
N PHE A 264 16.83 0.00 11.98
CA PHE A 264 16.94 1.40 11.60
C PHE A 264 17.24 2.25 12.83
N GLU A 265 17.69 3.48 12.61
CA GLU A 265 17.69 4.50 13.67
C GLU A 265 16.26 4.75 14.15
N ASP A 266 16.11 5.05 15.44
CA ASP A 266 14.78 5.35 15.99
C ASP A 266 14.22 6.67 15.42
N ASN A 267 12.89 6.75 15.28
CA ASN A 267 12.14 7.93 14.87
C ASN A 267 12.57 8.58 13.55
N LEU A 268 13.06 7.80 12.58
CA LEU A 268 13.35 8.32 11.24
C LEU A 268 12.12 8.96 10.58
N PHE A 269 12.35 10.08 9.91
CA PHE A 269 11.36 10.62 8.98
C PHE A 269 11.11 9.64 7.85
N ILE A 270 9.87 9.60 7.33
CA ILE A 270 9.45 8.63 6.29
C ILE A 270 10.42 8.61 5.09
N ASN A 271 10.89 9.77 4.64
CA ASN A 271 11.84 9.83 3.52
C ASN A 271 13.20 9.19 3.85
N ALA A 272 13.68 9.35 5.09
CA ALA A 272 14.92 8.74 5.54
C ALA A 272 14.73 7.23 5.74
N LEU A 273 13.58 6.81 6.26
CA LEU A 273 13.20 5.39 6.38
C LEU A 273 13.16 4.71 5.01
N VAL A 274 12.54 5.33 4.00
CA VAL A 274 12.51 4.81 2.62
C VAL A 274 13.92 4.72 2.04
N ALA A 275 14.77 5.73 2.26
CA ALA A 275 16.14 5.70 1.78
C ALA A 275 16.97 4.58 2.45
N ALA A 276 16.83 4.40 3.76
CA ALA A 276 17.49 3.32 4.49
C ALA A 276 16.98 1.95 4.04
N ALA A 277 15.66 1.79 3.91
CA ALA A 277 15.07 0.56 3.41
C ALA A 277 15.50 0.24 1.98
N TYR A 278 15.63 1.25 1.11
CA TYR A 278 16.15 1.04 -0.24
C TYR A 278 17.60 0.58 -0.24
N ILE A 279 18.44 1.06 0.67
CA ILE A 279 19.83 0.59 0.81
C ILE A 279 19.86 -0.86 1.29
N GLU A 280 19.03 -1.21 2.28
CA GLU A 280 19.02 -2.54 2.91
C GLU A 280 18.31 -3.62 2.09
N LEU A 281 17.23 -3.25 1.40
CA LEU A 281 16.32 -4.17 0.70
C LEU A 281 16.28 -3.97 -0.81
N GLY A 282 16.70 -2.81 -1.29
CA GLY A 282 16.38 -2.35 -2.63
C GLY A 282 17.13 -3.05 -3.75
N ASP A 283 18.22 -3.78 -3.46
CA ASP A 283 19.02 -4.54 -4.45
C ASP A 283 19.11 -3.88 -5.84
N ASN A 284 19.38 -2.57 -5.89
CA ASN A 284 19.39 -1.74 -7.11
C ASN A 284 18.12 -1.78 -8.00
N GLY A 285 16.96 -2.06 -7.42
CA GLY A 285 15.67 -2.16 -8.11
C GLY A 285 15.34 -3.57 -8.59
N VAL A 286 16.15 -4.59 -8.27
CA VAL A 286 15.92 -5.99 -8.65
C VAL A 286 14.89 -6.63 -7.70
N ILE A 287 13.93 -7.34 -8.28
CA ILE A 287 12.98 -8.15 -7.52
C ILE A 287 13.55 -9.58 -7.47
N CYS A 288 14.20 -9.94 -6.36
CA CYS A 288 14.90 -11.22 -6.22
C CYS A 288 13.98 -12.45 -6.43
N SER A 289 12.66 -12.32 -6.23
CA SER A 289 11.70 -13.40 -6.49
C SER A 289 11.57 -13.77 -7.97
N ALA A 290 11.98 -12.85 -8.85
CA ALA A 290 11.93 -13.01 -10.30
C ALA A 290 13.33 -13.24 -10.90
N GLU A 291 14.37 -13.27 -10.07
CA GLU A 291 15.74 -13.54 -10.51
C GLU A 291 15.86 -14.98 -11.01
N GLY A 292 16.25 -15.13 -12.28
CA GLY A 292 16.28 -16.43 -12.96
C GLY A 292 14.91 -16.97 -13.37
N HIS A 293 13.86 -16.13 -13.39
CA HIS A 293 12.56 -16.54 -13.90
C HIS A 293 12.64 -17.00 -15.36
N SER A 294 12.24 -18.23 -15.61
CA SER A 294 12.04 -18.81 -16.94
C SER A 294 10.74 -19.59 -16.93
N CYS A 295 9.84 -19.27 -17.86
CA CYS A 295 8.64 -20.05 -18.13
C CYS A 295 8.36 -20.02 -19.63
N ASP A 296 7.49 -20.92 -20.10
CA ASP A 296 7.22 -21.12 -21.53
C ASP A 296 6.61 -19.89 -22.23
N GLU A 297 6.01 -18.95 -21.48
CA GLU A 297 5.54 -17.66 -22.00
C GLU A 297 6.67 -16.63 -22.12
N CYS A 298 7.67 -16.75 -21.24
CA CYS A 298 8.73 -15.78 -21.05
C CYS A 298 10.01 -16.13 -21.82
N CYS A 299 10.20 -17.42 -22.13
CA CYS A 299 11.32 -17.94 -22.93
C CYS A 299 10.82 -18.92 -23.99
N HIS A 300 11.30 -18.79 -25.22
CA HIS A 300 11.00 -19.71 -26.31
C HIS A 300 12.25 -20.02 -27.14
N ALA A 301 12.23 -21.11 -27.89
CA ALA A 301 13.30 -21.40 -28.84
C ALA A 301 13.42 -20.26 -29.86
N PHE A 302 14.65 -19.83 -30.17
CA PHE A 302 14.89 -18.83 -31.20
C PHE A 302 14.20 -19.26 -32.51
N LYS A 303 13.31 -18.41 -33.03
CA LYS A 303 12.70 -18.58 -34.34
C LYS A 303 13.42 -17.65 -35.32
N ASP A 304 13.94 -18.20 -36.40
CA ASP A 304 14.60 -17.47 -37.49
C ASP A 304 13.60 -16.81 -38.46
N VAL A 305 12.33 -17.23 -38.41
CA VAL A 305 11.23 -16.70 -39.21
C VAL A 305 10.12 -16.19 -38.29
N ALA A 306 9.69 -14.94 -38.50
CA ALA A 306 8.59 -14.34 -37.76
C ALA A 306 7.27 -15.09 -38.04
N ASP A 307 6.46 -15.28 -36.99
CA ASP A 307 5.13 -15.87 -37.14
C ASP A 307 4.26 -14.93 -38.00
N VAL A 308 3.82 -15.39 -39.17
CA VAL A 308 2.87 -14.66 -40.00
C VAL A 308 1.50 -14.76 -39.34
N ILE A 309 1.06 -13.70 -38.67
CA ILE A 309 -0.32 -13.60 -38.18
C ILE A 309 -1.23 -13.50 -39.43
N PRO A 310 -2.01 -14.53 -39.77
CA PRO A 310 -2.91 -14.45 -40.89
C PRO A 310 -3.96 -13.40 -40.56
N ARG A 311 -4.23 -12.44 -41.46
CA ARG A 311 -5.40 -11.56 -41.34
C ARG A 311 -6.67 -12.41 -41.37
N GLN A 312 -7.13 -12.84 -40.20
CA GLN A 312 -8.42 -13.50 -40.07
C GLN A 312 -9.48 -12.40 -40.03
N SER A 313 -10.45 -12.46 -40.94
CA SER A 313 -11.49 -11.43 -41.10
C SER A 313 -12.46 -11.31 -39.92
N ASN A 314 -12.33 -12.13 -38.87
CA ASN A 314 -13.30 -12.28 -37.79
C ASN A 314 -12.68 -12.29 -36.38
N ASP A 315 -11.45 -11.78 -36.19
CA ASP A 315 -10.92 -11.57 -34.84
C ASP A 315 -11.10 -10.11 -34.39
N PRO A 316 -12.08 -9.82 -33.50
CA PRO A 316 -12.32 -8.47 -33.01
C PRO A 316 -11.21 -7.95 -32.09
N ALA A 317 -10.27 -8.79 -31.65
CA ALA A 317 -9.11 -8.37 -30.87
C ALA A 317 -7.92 -7.90 -31.74
N ALA A 318 -7.95 -8.14 -33.06
CA ALA A 318 -6.88 -7.75 -33.98
C ALA A 318 -6.91 -6.27 -34.41
N VAL A 319 -7.85 -5.46 -33.89
CA VAL A 319 -8.02 -4.06 -34.29
C VAL A 319 -8.26 -3.17 -33.07
N VAL A 320 -7.20 -2.84 -32.34
CA VAL A 320 -7.22 -1.71 -31.41
C VAL A 320 -6.86 -0.46 -32.21
N GLY A 321 -7.85 0.41 -32.48
CA GLY A 321 -7.68 1.67 -33.21
C GLY A 321 -8.73 1.99 -34.29
N TYR A 322 -9.95 1.48 -34.18
CA TYR A 322 -11.04 1.90 -35.07
C TYR A 322 -11.58 3.27 -34.61
N ASP A 323 -11.13 4.35 -35.24
CA ASP A 323 -11.77 5.67 -35.15
C ASP A 323 -13.05 5.67 -36.01
N GLU A 324 -14.21 5.81 -35.38
CA GLU A 324 -15.51 5.77 -36.04
C GLU A 324 -15.86 7.07 -36.79
N ASN A 325 -15.00 8.09 -36.79
CA ASN A 325 -15.25 9.37 -37.48
C ASN A 325 -14.64 9.45 -38.89
N HIS A 326 -15.15 8.66 -39.84
CA HIS A 326 -14.73 8.70 -41.25
C HIS A 326 -15.38 9.82 -42.10
N ALA A 327 -15.81 10.93 -41.50
CA ALA A 327 -16.37 12.06 -42.25
C ALA A 327 -15.45 13.29 -42.16
N VAL A 328 -14.21 13.16 -42.65
CA VAL A 328 -13.38 14.31 -42.98
C VAL A 328 -13.47 14.53 -44.49
N PRO A 329 -13.97 15.68 -44.99
CA PRO A 329 -14.00 15.96 -46.42
C PRO A 329 -12.60 16.08 -47.02
N ASP A 330 -12.44 15.61 -48.26
CA ASP A 330 -11.17 15.71 -48.99
C ASP A 330 -10.70 17.17 -49.13
N TYR A 331 -9.41 17.37 -48.88
CA TYR A 331 -8.74 18.67 -48.96
C TYR A 331 -8.67 19.16 -50.41
N ALA A 332 -9.41 20.23 -50.73
CA ALA A 332 -9.47 20.86 -52.05
C ALA A 332 -8.41 21.96 -52.26
N GLY A 333 -7.14 21.64 -52.00
CA GLY A 333 -6.00 22.52 -52.27
C GLY A 333 -5.17 22.05 -53.46
N GLU A 334 -4.47 23.00 -54.13
CA GLU A 334 -3.58 22.72 -55.27
C GLU A 334 -2.50 21.66 -54.92
N PRO A 335 -2.18 20.74 -55.85
CA PRO A 335 -1.21 19.68 -55.61
C PRO A 335 0.20 20.25 -55.42
N VAL A 336 0.84 19.90 -54.31
CA VAL A 336 2.25 20.19 -54.07
C VAL A 336 3.10 19.12 -54.76
N ASP A 337 4.15 19.55 -55.45
CA ASP A 337 5.11 18.77 -56.25
C ASP A 337 5.62 17.50 -55.50
N PRO A 338 5.52 16.28 -56.09
CA PRO A 338 5.90 15.03 -55.43
C PRO A 338 7.41 14.81 -55.21
N ASN A 339 8.29 15.72 -55.64
CA ASN A 339 9.74 15.51 -55.52
C ASN A 339 10.38 16.01 -54.20
N ALA A 340 9.59 16.26 -53.16
CA ALA A 340 10.10 16.49 -51.81
C ALA A 340 9.67 15.36 -50.88
N MET A 341 10.59 14.41 -50.65
CA MET A 341 10.51 13.21 -49.80
C MET A 341 9.94 11.95 -50.46
N GLU A 342 10.73 11.33 -51.34
CA GLU A 342 10.67 9.87 -51.55
C GLU A 342 11.36 9.17 -50.37
N VAL A 343 10.55 8.60 -49.47
CA VAL A 343 10.95 7.45 -48.65
C VAL A 343 10.48 6.23 -49.41
N ASP A 344 11.42 5.43 -49.90
CA ASP A 344 11.18 4.16 -50.63
C ASP A 344 10.30 3.22 -49.79
N ASN A 345 8.99 3.25 -50.05
CA ASN A 345 8.06 2.17 -49.70
C ASN A 345 7.90 1.28 -50.94
N GLN A 346 8.93 0.49 -51.24
CA GLN A 346 8.79 -0.65 -52.14
C GLN A 346 8.62 -1.93 -51.32
N PRO A 347 7.53 -2.70 -51.51
CA PRO A 347 7.39 -4.00 -50.88
C PRO A 347 8.46 -4.93 -51.44
N ALA A 348 9.38 -5.38 -50.59
CA ALA A 348 10.38 -6.37 -50.97
C ALA A 348 9.67 -7.63 -51.46
N ALA A 349 9.95 -8.00 -52.72
CA ALA A 349 9.53 -9.27 -53.28
C ALA A 349 10.09 -10.42 -52.43
N VAL A 350 9.24 -11.34 -52.01
CA VAL A 350 9.60 -12.55 -51.28
C VAL A 350 10.48 -13.42 -52.18
N VAL A 351 11.79 -13.34 -52.00
CA VAL A 351 12.74 -14.31 -52.55
C VAL A 351 12.74 -15.50 -51.59
N GLN A 352 12.18 -16.64 -52.02
CA GLN A 352 12.33 -17.90 -51.28
C GLN A 352 13.80 -18.35 -51.33
N PRO A 353 14.47 -18.59 -50.20
CA PRO A 353 15.80 -19.16 -50.22
C PRO A 353 15.71 -20.65 -50.59
N THR A 354 16.23 -21.00 -51.76
CA THR A 354 16.47 -22.40 -52.16
C THR A 354 17.90 -22.76 -51.75
N GLY A 355 18.04 -23.34 -50.56
CA GLY A 355 19.29 -23.94 -50.09
C GLY A 355 19.19 -24.41 -48.64
N PRO A 356 19.76 -25.57 -48.26
CA PRO A 356 19.73 -26.04 -46.89
C PRO A 356 20.72 -25.21 -46.07
N VAL A 357 20.21 -24.39 -45.15
CA VAL A 357 21.04 -23.67 -44.18
C VAL A 357 21.29 -24.57 -42.97
N ILE A 358 22.55 -24.66 -42.59
CA ILE A 358 23.08 -25.48 -41.51
C ILE A 358 22.43 -25.07 -40.18
N LEU A 359 21.86 -26.05 -39.48
CA LEU A 359 21.23 -25.91 -38.16
C LEU A 359 22.32 -25.53 -37.13
N GLY A 360 22.55 -24.23 -36.94
CA GLY A 360 23.26 -23.72 -35.78
C GLY A 360 22.37 -23.86 -34.55
N ASN A 361 22.91 -24.36 -33.44
CA ASN A 361 22.23 -24.37 -32.14
C ASN A 361 21.94 -22.92 -31.72
N HIS A 362 20.74 -22.42 -32.05
CA HIS A 362 20.25 -21.18 -31.47
C HIS A 362 19.65 -21.50 -30.09
N GLY A 363 20.17 -20.86 -29.05
CA GLY A 363 19.70 -21.05 -27.66
C GLY A 363 18.28 -20.52 -27.44
N GLU A 364 17.74 -20.74 -26.24
CA GLU A 364 16.48 -20.12 -25.81
C GLU A 364 16.62 -18.60 -25.79
N VAL A 365 15.58 -17.92 -26.27
CA VAL A 365 15.43 -16.46 -26.24
C VAL A 365 14.38 -16.14 -25.20
N CYS A 366 14.70 -15.22 -24.28
CA CYS A 366 13.73 -14.71 -23.33
C CYS A 366 13.39 -13.25 -23.68
N MET A 367 12.09 -12.94 -23.70
CA MET A 367 11.60 -11.60 -23.95
C MET A 367 11.44 -10.85 -22.62
N ILE A 368 11.69 -9.55 -22.65
CA ILE A 368 11.46 -8.65 -21.51
C ILE A 368 10.60 -7.50 -22.00
N VAL A 369 9.50 -7.23 -21.27
CA VAL A 369 8.59 -6.10 -21.49
C VAL A 369 9.02 -4.96 -20.57
N ILE A 370 9.07 -3.75 -21.11
CA ILE A 370 9.38 -2.55 -20.35
C ILE A 370 8.15 -1.65 -20.41
N ASP A 371 7.55 -1.36 -19.27
CA ASP A 371 6.40 -0.46 -19.15
C ASP A 371 6.75 0.77 -18.32
N GLY A 372 6.54 1.96 -18.87
CA GLY A 372 6.99 3.22 -18.31
C GLY A 372 5.88 4.06 -17.71
N ILE A 373 6.01 4.44 -16.44
CA ILE A 373 5.21 5.52 -15.85
C ILE A 373 6.06 6.80 -15.90
N VAL A 374 5.60 7.79 -16.65
CA VAL A 374 6.22 9.12 -16.66
C VAL A 374 6.10 9.75 -15.28
N MET A 375 7.24 10.05 -14.65
CA MET A 375 7.31 10.47 -13.26
C MET A 375 8.07 11.80 -13.16
N GLY A 376 7.42 12.86 -12.69
CA GLY A 376 8.03 14.20 -12.56
C GLY A 376 9.08 14.36 -11.44
N LEU A 377 9.70 13.27 -10.98
CA LEU A 377 10.74 13.30 -9.93
C LEU A 377 11.98 14.04 -10.41
N ARG A 378 12.48 14.98 -9.60
CA ARG A 378 13.60 15.85 -9.96
C ARG A 378 14.96 15.20 -9.68
N HIS A 379 15.92 15.38 -10.57
CA HIS A 379 17.33 15.02 -10.40
C HIS A 379 18.27 16.19 -10.69
N CYS A 380 19.56 15.97 -10.48
CA CYS A 380 20.59 17.00 -10.66
C CYS A 380 20.53 17.64 -12.06
N ALA A 381 20.54 18.97 -12.12
CA ALA A 381 20.56 19.71 -13.38
C ALA A 381 21.89 19.64 -14.14
N MET A 382 22.95 19.10 -13.51
CA MET A 382 24.24 18.97 -14.16
C MET A 382 24.11 18.01 -15.34
N GLU A 383 24.66 18.42 -16.48
CA GLU A 383 24.61 17.63 -17.70
C GLU A 383 25.27 16.27 -17.49
N GLY A 384 24.56 15.19 -17.81
CA GLY A 384 25.00 13.81 -17.59
C GLY A 384 24.91 13.31 -16.15
N CYS A 385 24.28 14.05 -15.23
CA CYS A 385 24.13 13.63 -13.83
C CYS A 385 22.70 13.19 -13.51
N GLU A 386 22.54 11.92 -13.19
CA GLU A 386 21.25 11.30 -12.80
C GLU A 386 21.11 11.15 -11.28
N ALA A 387 21.99 11.77 -10.50
CA ALA A 387 21.92 11.69 -9.05
C ALA A 387 20.75 12.54 -8.52
N GLY A 388 20.09 12.03 -7.48
CA GLY A 388 19.05 12.77 -6.75
C GLY A 388 19.55 14.10 -6.18
N LEU A 389 18.62 15.05 -6.00
CA LEU A 389 18.91 16.35 -5.44
C LEU A 389 19.33 16.26 -3.96
N GLU A 390 20.24 17.15 -3.53
CA GLU A 390 20.57 17.30 -2.10
C GLU A 390 19.37 17.84 -1.31
N ASN A 391 18.64 18.77 -1.91
CA ASN A 391 17.40 19.31 -1.37
C ASN A 391 16.30 19.17 -2.44
N ALA A 392 15.33 18.29 -2.22
CA ALA A 392 14.27 18.01 -3.16
C ALA A 392 13.25 19.15 -3.31
N GLN A 393 13.10 20.02 -2.30
CA GLN A 393 12.12 21.10 -2.30
C GLN A 393 12.60 22.31 -3.11
N THR A 394 13.84 22.75 -2.88
CA THR A 394 14.37 24.01 -3.47
C THR A 394 15.70 23.85 -4.20
N GLY A 395 16.33 22.69 -4.07
CA GLY A 395 17.63 22.40 -4.66
C GLY A 395 17.59 22.16 -6.16
N VAL A 396 18.77 22.28 -6.79
CA VAL A 396 18.97 22.09 -8.24
C VAL A 396 20.05 21.06 -8.54
N PHE A 397 20.93 20.81 -7.57
CA PHE A 397 22.07 19.92 -7.72
C PHE A 397 22.04 18.81 -6.68
N CYS A 398 22.65 17.67 -7.01
CA CYS A 398 23.02 16.65 -6.04
C CYS A 398 24.14 17.17 -5.13
N LYS A 399 24.37 16.53 -3.99
CA LYS A 399 25.35 16.95 -2.97
C LYS A 399 26.73 17.29 -3.56
N LYS A 400 27.28 16.40 -4.40
CA LYS A 400 28.59 16.61 -5.06
C LYS A 400 28.62 17.87 -5.92
N HIS A 401 27.57 18.13 -6.68
CA HIS A 401 27.51 19.29 -7.58
C HIS A 401 27.11 20.58 -6.84
N ALA A 402 26.32 20.47 -5.78
CA ALA A 402 26.01 21.58 -4.89
C ALA A 402 27.26 22.08 -4.17
N GLU A 403 28.15 21.18 -3.72
CA GLU A 403 29.45 21.54 -3.14
C GLU A 403 30.37 22.22 -4.18
N ARG A 404 30.41 21.69 -5.42
CA ARG A 404 31.24 22.25 -6.50
C ARG A 404 30.78 23.64 -6.97
N ILE A 405 29.47 23.87 -6.98
CA ILE A 405 28.84 25.09 -7.51
C ILE A 405 28.53 26.10 -6.41
N LYS A 406 28.28 25.67 -5.17
CA LYS A 406 27.84 26.42 -3.96
C LYS A 406 27.54 27.92 -4.12
N ASN A 407 28.56 28.73 -4.37
CA ASN A 407 28.48 30.20 -4.44
C ASN A 407 28.61 30.79 -5.85
N LYS A 408 28.64 29.98 -6.90
CA LYS A 408 28.79 30.38 -8.29
C LYS A 408 27.42 30.59 -8.94
N CYS A 409 27.42 31.37 -10.01
CA CYS A 409 26.26 31.57 -10.87
C CYS A 409 25.86 30.26 -11.56
N HIS A 410 24.57 29.97 -11.60
CA HIS A 410 24.03 28.78 -12.23
C HIS A 410 23.88 28.92 -13.76
N MET A 411 24.38 30.00 -14.36
CA MET A 411 24.52 30.07 -15.82
C MET A 411 25.60 29.09 -16.27
N LYS A 412 25.31 28.28 -17.30
CA LYS A 412 26.30 27.34 -17.85
C LYS A 412 27.54 28.13 -18.29
N GLY A 413 28.73 27.68 -17.86
CA GLY A 413 30.01 28.35 -18.16
C GLY A 413 30.33 29.60 -17.33
N CYS A 414 29.48 30.01 -16.37
CA CYS A 414 29.75 31.18 -15.54
C CYS A 414 30.40 30.79 -14.19
N GLY A 415 31.60 31.31 -13.92
CA GLY A 415 32.31 31.09 -12.65
C GLY A 415 32.11 32.19 -11.59
N LYS A 416 31.34 33.24 -11.88
CA LYS A 416 31.19 34.41 -11.00
C LYS A 416 30.31 34.10 -9.78
N VAL A 417 30.50 34.85 -8.71
CA VAL A 417 29.77 34.65 -7.45
C VAL A 417 28.31 35.10 -7.59
N LYS A 418 27.38 34.32 -7.06
CA LYS A 418 25.94 34.63 -7.04
C LYS A 418 25.62 35.75 -6.05
N VAL A 419 24.56 36.54 -6.31
CA VAL A 419 24.16 37.68 -5.47
C VAL A 419 23.07 37.25 -4.49
N GLY A 420 23.33 37.35 -3.19
CA GLY A 420 22.36 37.01 -2.14
C GLY A 420 21.75 35.61 -2.29
N ASP A 421 20.42 35.53 -2.20
CA ASP A 421 19.64 34.29 -2.35
C ASP A 421 19.28 33.96 -3.81
N THR A 422 19.81 34.69 -4.78
CA THR A 422 19.57 34.43 -6.20
C THR A 422 20.44 33.30 -6.74
N LYS A 423 20.01 32.67 -7.85
CA LYS A 423 20.81 31.65 -8.55
C LYS A 423 21.80 32.25 -9.58
N ALA A 424 21.93 33.58 -9.64
CA ALA A 424 22.71 34.28 -10.66
C ALA A 424 23.71 35.30 -10.08
N CYS A 425 24.78 35.62 -10.81
CA CYS A 425 25.67 36.73 -10.49
C CYS A 425 25.07 38.07 -10.92
N GLN A 426 25.74 39.18 -10.63
CA GLN A 426 25.28 40.54 -10.97
C GLN A 426 24.95 40.67 -12.46
N ASP A 427 25.81 40.15 -13.34
CA ASP A 427 25.62 40.24 -14.80
C ASP A 427 24.48 39.37 -15.33
N HIS A 428 23.98 38.42 -14.53
CA HIS A 428 22.96 37.45 -14.94
C HIS A 428 21.62 37.62 -14.19
N GLN A 429 21.43 38.75 -13.50
CA GLN A 429 20.21 39.03 -12.74
C GLN A 429 18.98 39.18 -13.64
N GLU A 430 19.12 39.70 -14.86
CA GLU A 430 18.00 39.86 -15.79
C GLU A 430 17.47 38.50 -16.30
N GLN A 431 18.37 37.57 -16.60
CA GLN A 431 18.00 36.18 -16.96
C GLN A 431 17.31 35.49 -15.79
N TRP A 432 17.82 35.68 -14.56
CA TRP A 432 17.18 35.17 -13.36
C TRP A 432 15.79 35.77 -13.13
N ALA A 433 15.63 37.09 -13.27
CA ALA A 433 14.34 37.76 -13.10
C ALA A 433 13.32 37.36 -14.18
N THR A 434 13.78 37.08 -15.40
CA THR A 434 12.94 36.58 -16.50
C THR A 434 12.49 35.14 -16.24
N PHE A 435 13.42 34.29 -15.82
CA PHE A 435 13.12 32.91 -15.41
C PHE A 435 12.12 32.91 -14.24
N HIS A 436 12.39 33.71 -13.21
CA HIS A 436 11.52 33.80 -12.04
C HIS A 436 10.12 34.33 -12.41
N ARG A 437 9.98 35.37 -13.23
CA ARG A 437 8.65 35.86 -13.67
C ARG A 437 7.84 34.82 -14.46
N ARG A 438 8.51 34.02 -15.30
CA ARG A 438 7.84 33.01 -16.14
C ARG A 438 7.42 31.78 -15.34
N TYR A 439 8.23 31.34 -14.38
CA TYR A 439 8.06 30.06 -13.71
C TYR A 439 7.70 30.15 -12.21
N ALA A 440 7.67 31.35 -11.60
CA ALA A 440 7.18 31.53 -10.24
C ALA A 440 5.66 31.72 -10.14
N ASN A 441 4.96 31.94 -11.27
CA ASN A 441 3.52 32.22 -11.33
C ASN A 441 2.67 31.05 -11.88
N THR A 442 3.08 29.80 -11.64
CA THR A 442 2.35 28.58 -12.06
C THR A 442 1.02 28.34 -11.32
N LEU A 443 0.66 29.16 -10.33
CA LEU A 443 -0.63 29.11 -9.63
C LEU A 443 -1.84 29.54 -10.49
N LEU A 444 -1.64 30.31 -11.58
CA LEU A 444 -2.75 30.82 -12.39
C LEU A 444 -3.28 29.84 -13.46
N GLY A 445 -2.47 28.88 -13.92
CA GLY A 445 -2.90 27.80 -14.82
C GLY A 445 -3.77 26.78 -14.10
N VAL A 446 -3.30 26.35 -12.92
CA VAL A 446 -4.03 25.49 -11.97
C VAL A 446 -5.39 26.08 -11.59
N GLN A 447 -5.49 27.39 -11.32
CA GLN A 447 -6.77 28.05 -11.06
C GLN A 447 -7.73 28.11 -12.25
N ARG A 448 -7.25 27.92 -13.48
CA ARG A 448 -8.07 27.92 -14.70
C ARG A 448 -8.62 26.52 -15.00
N ILE A 449 -7.80 25.49 -14.77
CA ILE A 449 -8.23 24.08 -14.81
C ILE A 449 -9.20 23.76 -13.67
N LEU A 450 -8.90 24.20 -12.44
CA LEU A 450 -9.79 24.01 -11.29
C LEU A 450 -11.18 24.63 -11.54
N ARG A 451 -11.25 25.77 -12.24
CA ARG A 451 -12.53 26.38 -12.63
C ARG A 451 -13.30 25.55 -13.67
N ARG A 452 -12.63 25.00 -14.69
CA ARG A 452 -13.28 24.10 -15.67
C ARG A 452 -13.79 22.80 -15.02
N ALA A 453 -12.99 22.18 -14.16
CA ALA A 453 -13.40 20.98 -13.42
C ALA A 453 -14.55 21.25 -12.41
N GLN A 454 -14.71 22.51 -12.00
CA GLN A 454 -15.78 22.94 -11.09
C GLN A 454 -17.06 23.31 -11.83
N GLU A 455 -16.96 23.74 -13.10
CA GLU A 455 -18.08 24.01 -14.01
C GLU A 455 -18.68 22.73 -14.62
N GLU A 456 -17.90 21.66 -14.80
CA GLU A 456 -18.34 20.36 -15.34
C GLU A 456 -18.81 19.35 -14.26
N ARG A 457 -19.16 19.82 -13.06
CA ARG A 457 -19.48 18.94 -11.93
C ARG A 457 -20.90 18.35 -12.06
N GLN A 458 -20.99 17.03 -12.15
CA GLN A 458 -22.26 16.28 -12.16
C GLN A 458 -23.06 16.47 -10.86
N GLU A 459 -24.38 16.66 -10.98
CA GLU A 459 -25.32 17.09 -9.91
C GLU A 459 -25.42 16.15 -8.69
N TRP A 460 -24.91 14.92 -8.75
CA TRP A 460 -25.05 13.92 -7.68
C TRP A 460 -23.86 13.88 -6.70
N LEU A 461 -22.85 14.73 -6.87
CA LEU A 461 -21.74 14.88 -5.91
C LEU A 461 -22.15 15.78 -4.73
N PRO A 462 -21.95 15.36 -3.46
CA PRO A 462 -22.33 16.19 -2.30
C PRO A 462 -21.57 17.52 -2.27
N HIS A 463 -22.28 18.61 -1.97
CA HIS A 463 -21.68 19.93 -1.72
C HIS A 463 -20.72 19.88 -0.53
N ALA A 464 -19.41 19.97 -0.80
CA ALA A 464 -18.40 20.09 0.26
C ALA A 464 -18.31 21.54 0.73
N ALA A 465 -18.67 21.78 2.00
CA ALA A 465 -18.17 22.93 2.74
C ALA A 465 -16.68 22.72 3.02
N GLU A 466 -15.90 23.78 2.77
CA GLU A 466 -14.45 23.92 3.02
C GLU A 466 -13.55 23.02 2.16
N ALA A 467 -13.18 23.57 1.00
CA ALA A 467 -12.15 23.02 0.12
C ALA A 467 -10.75 23.28 0.69
N GLU A 468 -10.11 22.24 1.22
CA GLU A 468 -8.64 22.15 1.22
C GLU A 468 -8.18 21.82 -0.22
N GLU A 469 -7.19 22.56 -0.71
CA GLU A 469 -6.57 22.40 -2.03
C GLU A 469 -6.17 20.95 -2.28
N LEU A 470 -6.74 20.38 -3.36
CA LEU A 470 -6.36 19.11 -3.94
C LEU A 470 -5.15 19.34 -4.84
N GLU A 471 -3.95 18.97 -4.38
CA GLU A 471 -2.80 18.80 -5.28
C GLU A 471 -2.95 17.45 -6.00
N HIS A 472 -3.36 17.48 -7.27
CA HIS A 472 -3.29 16.35 -8.20
C HIS A 472 -2.49 16.75 -9.44
N ASP A 473 -1.60 15.84 -9.86
CA ASP A 473 -0.98 15.64 -11.18
C ASP A 473 -0.82 16.89 -12.06
N ASN A 474 0.39 17.50 -11.99
CA ASN A 474 0.84 18.53 -12.91
C ASN A 474 1.05 17.96 -14.32
N LEU A 475 -0.04 17.76 -15.06
CA LEU A 475 -0.02 17.46 -16.50
C LEU A 475 0.41 18.67 -17.34
N GLU A 476 0.40 19.89 -16.81
CA GLU A 476 0.79 21.11 -17.55
C GLU A 476 2.30 21.40 -17.56
N GLU A 477 3.12 20.76 -16.70
CA GLU A 477 4.58 20.92 -16.78
C GLU A 477 5.22 20.11 -17.92
N GLN A 478 4.45 19.22 -18.57
CA GLN A 478 4.87 18.45 -19.74
C GLN A 478 5.06 19.34 -20.99
N GLU A 479 4.26 20.40 -21.14
CA GLU A 479 4.41 21.36 -22.26
C GLU A 479 5.68 22.23 -22.14
N VAL A 480 6.32 22.29 -20.97
CA VAL A 480 7.57 23.05 -20.80
C VAL A 480 8.77 22.28 -21.38
N GLU A 481 8.69 20.95 -21.49
CA GLU A 481 9.84 20.10 -21.87
C GLU A 481 9.84 19.54 -23.29
N GLU A 482 8.72 19.48 -24.02
CA GLU A 482 8.82 19.27 -25.48
C GLU A 482 9.59 20.40 -26.19
N VAL A 483 9.81 21.53 -25.50
CA VAL A 483 10.65 22.64 -25.96
C VAL A 483 12.04 22.69 -25.27
N SER A 484 12.29 21.89 -24.23
CA SER A 484 13.56 21.98 -23.45
C SER A 484 14.75 21.26 -24.10
N GLY A 485 14.54 20.61 -25.24
CA GLY A 485 15.62 20.03 -26.04
C GLY A 485 16.82 20.95 -26.26
N THR A 486 16.65 22.28 -26.35
CA THR A 486 17.78 23.18 -26.69
C THR A 486 17.64 24.68 -26.36
N LYS A 487 16.79 25.16 -25.42
CA LYS A 487 16.50 26.63 -25.39
C LYS A 487 17.06 27.52 -24.27
N TYR A 488 17.65 27.02 -23.18
CA TYR A 488 18.24 27.93 -22.17
C TYR A 488 19.60 27.46 -21.62
N HIS A 489 20.59 28.34 -21.69
CA HIS A 489 21.99 28.10 -21.28
C HIS A 489 22.20 28.27 -19.76
N ASN A 490 21.38 27.60 -18.92
CA ASN A 490 21.41 27.73 -17.46
C ASN A 490 21.07 26.44 -16.69
N TYR A 491 21.27 26.47 -15.37
CA TYR A 491 20.91 25.46 -14.38
C TYR A 491 19.99 26.07 -13.30
N PHE A 492 18.96 26.82 -13.70
CA PHE A 492 18.07 27.50 -12.74
C PHE A 492 16.99 26.57 -12.15
N SER A 493 16.56 25.56 -12.90
CA SER A 493 15.69 24.46 -12.46
C SER A 493 16.46 23.14 -12.38
N ALA A 494 15.97 22.24 -11.53
CA ALA A 494 16.37 20.84 -11.55
C ALA A 494 15.83 20.14 -12.80
N SER A 495 16.56 19.15 -13.32
CA SER A 495 16.08 18.25 -14.37
C SER A 495 15.09 17.23 -13.79
N ARG A 496 14.34 16.52 -14.62
CA ARG A 496 13.38 15.49 -14.20
C ARG A 496 13.70 14.15 -14.83
N TYR A 497 13.42 13.08 -14.10
CA TYR A 497 13.36 11.77 -14.72
C TYR A 497 12.21 11.79 -15.73
N TYR A 498 12.45 11.21 -16.89
CA TYR A 498 11.43 11.07 -17.91
C TYR A 498 10.39 10.04 -17.44
N CYS A 499 10.83 8.85 -17.03
CA CYS A 499 9.95 7.81 -16.53
C CYS A 499 10.64 6.95 -15.47
N VAL A 500 9.82 6.25 -14.69
CA VAL A 500 10.21 5.02 -14.01
C VAL A 500 9.66 3.90 -14.87
N GLU A 501 10.53 3.01 -15.33
CA GLU A 501 10.13 1.84 -16.09
C GLU A 501 10.13 0.62 -15.19
N THR A 502 9.05 -0.14 -15.32
CA THR A 502 8.85 -1.45 -14.75
C THR A 502 9.27 -2.45 -15.81
N ILE A 503 10.31 -3.21 -15.51
CA ILE A 503 10.78 -4.29 -16.34
C ILE A 503 10.01 -5.53 -15.91
N CYS A 504 9.23 -6.12 -16.80
CA CYS A 504 8.41 -7.30 -16.57
C CYS A 504 8.80 -8.40 -17.57
N ALA A 505 8.64 -9.65 -17.17
CA ALA A 505 8.59 -10.76 -18.11
C ALA A 505 7.20 -10.77 -18.81
N PRO A 506 7.07 -11.28 -20.05
CA PRO A 506 5.79 -11.35 -20.79
C PRO A 506 4.61 -11.92 -20.00
N CYS A 507 4.89 -12.88 -19.12
CA CYS A 507 3.98 -13.53 -18.18
C CYS A 507 3.51 -12.62 -17.03
N GLY A 508 3.86 -11.34 -17.04
CA GLY A 508 3.46 -10.33 -16.05
C GLY A 508 4.31 -10.32 -14.78
N VAL A 509 5.34 -11.16 -14.68
CA VAL A 509 6.26 -11.18 -13.53
C VAL A 509 7.14 -9.93 -13.58
N VAL A 510 7.07 -9.09 -12.55
CA VAL A 510 7.94 -7.91 -12.45
C VAL A 510 9.36 -8.33 -12.10
N LEU A 511 10.32 -7.95 -12.92
CA LEU A 511 11.75 -8.27 -12.81
C LEU A 511 12.52 -7.17 -12.09
N ALA A 512 12.29 -5.91 -12.47
CA ALA A 512 13.01 -4.77 -11.89
C ALA A 512 12.29 -3.44 -12.11
N TRP A 513 12.71 -2.41 -11.38
CA TRP A 513 12.28 -1.02 -11.56
C TRP A 513 13.49 -0.13 -11.80
N ARG A 514 13.43 0.75 -12.82
CA ARG A 514 14.55 1.64 -13.14
C ARG A 514 14.06 3.04 -13.51
N LYS A 515 14.79 4.05 -13.06
CA LYS A 515 14.54 5.46 -13.41
C LYS A 515 15.31 5.80 -14.66
N PHE A 516 14.65 6.44 -15.62
CA PHE A 516 15.26 6.90 -16.86
C PHE A 516 15.20 8.41 -16.92
N ALA A 517 16.35 9.05 -17.07
CA ALA A 517 16.46 10.51 -17.15
C ALA A 517 16.07 11.08 -18.53
N LYS A 518 16.00 10.22 -19.55
CA LYS A 518 15.68 10.59 -20.93
C LYS A 518 14.84 9.47 -21.55
N SER A 519 13.97 9.83 -22.49
CA SER A 519 13.32 8.83 -23.33
C SER A 519 14.36 8.09 -24.16
N GLU A 520 14.27 6.76 -24.19
CA GLU A 520 15.05 5.98 -25.14
C GLU A 520 14.43 6.16 -26.53
N GLY A 521 15.18 6.79 -27.44
CA GLY A 521 14.81 6.84 -28.85
C GLY A 521 15.14 5.51 -29.53
N VAL A 522 14.31 5.11 -30.49
CA VAL A 522 14.42 3.88 -31.30
C VAL A 522 15.85 3.60 -31.82
N ALA A 523 16.66 4.63 -32.02
CA ALA A 523 18.04 4.51 -32.50
C ALA A 523 19.07 3.96 -31.47
N LYS A 524 18.69 3.68 -30.22
CA LYS A 524 19.60 3.18 -29.17
C LYS A 524 19.35 1.75 -28.71
N ILE A 525 18.34 1.08 -29.26
CA ILE A 525 18.11 -0.34 -29.01
C ILE A 525 18.91 -1.12 -30.05
N LEU A 526 20.12 -1.55 -29.68
CA LEU A 526 20.94 -2.52 -30.41
C LEU A 526 21.49 -3.56 -29.43
#